data_AF-A0A5J5SC07-F1
#
_entry.id   AF-A0A5J5SC07-F1
#
_cell.length_a   1.000
_cell.length_b   1.000
_cell.length_c   1.000
_cell.angle_alpha   90.00
_cell.angle_beta   90.00
_cell.angle_gamma   90.00
#
_symmetry.space_group_name_H-M   'P 1'
#
loop_
_entity.id
_entity.type
_entity.pdbx_description
1 polymer ?
#
loop_
_entity_poly.entity_id
_entity_poly.type
_entity_poly.pdbx_seq_one_letter_code
_entity_poly.pdbx_strand_id
1 'polypeptide(L)'
;MTVKNCRKKGTRRQLLVIAKTRYVIRHLGFSSRSKCIVMASSFTFSRKVFFLNCTNGQLFVGTRKPLTDGEMIPCVPNTLIRSVHDLYGEEQQDAMLLWLEEHGRRLENGIIKVRKEGDDRSINLFPEVPPLCVTTVTNGVQVRASAVFVPEFADLVDEAEKFTFAYSIRMSLLPEGCIINGMTFVSCQLNRRHWIIRADGEVVSSVDDEAVIGEYPLLHPGEGEFVYQSCAPLPSPSGSIEGHFTFVPGRLADPRGGPFEVQVARFPLEMPDYVF
;
A
#
# COMPACT_ATOMS: atom_id res chain seq x y z
N MET A 1 -1.41 -0.12 7.23
CA MET A 1 -0.36 -0.87 7.96
C MET A 1 -1.04 -1.99 8.76
N THR A 2 -0.96 -3.25 8.30
CA THR A 2 -1.53 -4.40 9.01
C THR A 2 -0.71 -4.69 10.25
N VAL A 3 -1.31 -4.43 11.42
CA VAL A 3 -0.72 -4.67 12.74
C VAL A 3 -1.09 -6.09 13.16
N LYS A 4 -0.11 -6.98 13.34
CA LYS A 4 -0.27 -8.15 14.19
C LYS A 4 0.48 -7.93 15.51
N ASN A 5 -0.32 -7.78 16.56
CA ASN A 5 -0.09 -8.07 17.98
C ASN A 5 1.25 -7.71 18.64
N CYS A 6 1.17 -6.80 19.64
CA CYS A 6 1.80 -7.06 20.93
C CYS A 6 1.05 -6.35 22.08
N ARG A 7 0.18 -7.10 22.77
CA ARG A 7 -0.36 -6.73 24.09
C ARG A 7 0.78 -6.73 25.12
N LYS A 8 1.13 -5.55 25.66
CA LYS A 8 1.26 -5.25 27.11
C LYS A 8 1.83 -3.84 27.39
N LYS A 9 1.01 -3.06 28.12
CA LYS A 9 1.32 -2.01 29.12
C LYS A 9 2.18 -0.80 28.69
N GLY A 10 1.48 0.23 28.20
CA GLY A 10 1.46 1.62 28.71
C GLY A 10 2.76 2.42 28.83
N THR A 11 3.72 1.98 29.64
CA THR A 11 4.82 2.83 30.14
C THR A 11 6.19 2.51 29.53
N ARG A 12 6.31 1.45 28.71
CA ARG A 12 7.57 1.06 28.04
C ARG A 12 7.77 1.64 26.64
N ARG A 13 6.75 2.27 26.04
CA ARG A 13 6.81 2.74 24.64
C ARG A 13 7.69 3.97 24.43
N GLN A 14 7.70 4.95 25.35
CA GLN A 14 8.57 6.14 25.24
C GLN A 14 10.06 5.81 25.39
N LEU A 15 10.42 4.92 26.33
CA LEU A 15 11.80 4.44 26.52
C LEU A 15 12.32 3.65 25.31
N LEU A 16 11.43 2.91 24.61
CA LEU A 16 11.78 2.20 23.39
C LEU A 16 12.09 3.17 22.24
N VAL A 17 11.34 4.26 22.08
CA VAL A 17 11.62 5.26 21.03
C VAL A 17 12.98 5.92 21.27
N ILE A 18 13.31 6.33 22.50
CA ILE A 18 14.61 6.98 22.82
C ILE A 18 15.79 6.01 22.65
N ALA A 19 15.67 4.76 23.11
CA ALA A 19 16.73 3.76 22.95
C ALA A 19 16.90 3.33 21.47
N LYS A 20 15.78 3.16 20.76
CA LYS A 20 15.75 2.85 19.32
C LYS A 20 16.28 4.03 18.50
N THR A 21 16.03 5.28 18.92
CA THR A 21 16.61 6.50 18.34
C THR A 21 18.13 6.51 18.49
N ARG A 22 18.67 6.27 19.70
CA ARG A 22 20.13 6.17 19.91
C ARG A 22 20.79 5.02 19.14
N TYR A 23 20.14 3.86 19.07
CA TYR A 23 20.62 2.72 18.31
C TYR A 23 20.65 3.02 16.81
N VAL A 24 19.59 3.61 16.28
CA VAL A 24 19.45 3.97 14.86
C VAL A 24 20.39 5.08 14.45
N ILE A 25 20.48 6.15 15.24
CA ILE A 25 21.41 7.27 14.97
C ILE A 25 22.85 6.78 14.89
N ARG A 26 23.26 5.83 15.75
CA ARG A 26 24.61 5.23 15.73
C ARG A 26 24.88 4.37 14.49
N HIS A 27 23.86 3.74 13.89
CA HIS A 27 24.04 2.83 12.75
C HIS A 27 23.73 3.48 11.40
N LEU A 28 23.04 4.63 11.35
CA LEU A 28 22.76 5.36 10.10
C LEU A 28 23.90 6.27 9.63
N GLY A 29 25.08 6.18 10.24
CA GLY A 29 26.23 7.00 9.85
C GLY A 29 26.03 8.51 10.04
N PHE A 30 24.98 8.93 10.77
CA PHE A 30 24.76 10.35 11.05
C PHE A 30 25.95 10.90 11.82
N SER A 31 26.63 11.89 11.24
CA SER A 31 27.71 12.61 11.91
C SER A 31 27.19 13.23 13.20
N SER A 32 28.07 13.50 14.17
CA SER A 32 27.72 14.28 15.37
C SER A 32 27.16 15.68 15.09
N ARG A 33 27.16 16.13 13.81
CA ARG A 33 26.59 17.39 13.33
C ARG A 33 25.20 17.24 12.68
N SER A 34 24.75 16.02 12.38
CA SER A 34 23.46 15.79 11.73
C SER A 34 22.33 15.94 12.75
N LYS A 35 21.53 17.02 12.63
CA LYS A 35 20.37 17.27 13.50
C LYS A 35 19.15 16.47 13.04
N CYS A 36 19.22 15.14 13.04
CA CYS A 36 18.10 14.27 12.66
C CYS A 36 17.48 13.60 13.88
N ILE A 37 16.14 13.55 13.93
CA ILE A 37 15.37 12.89 14.99
C ILE A 37 14.55 11.76 14.36
N VAL A 38 14.52 10.58 15.00
CA VAL A 38 13.62 9.50 14.60
C VAL A 38 12.20 9.82 15.09
N MET A 39 11.27 9.99 14.14
CA MET A 39 9.89 10.38 14.43
C MET A 39 8.96 9.17 14.60
N ALA A 40 9.12 8.17 13.75
CA ALA A 40 8.31 6.96 13.78
C ALA A 40 9.14 5.75 13.33
N SER A 41 8.77 4.57 13.80
CA SER A 41 9.37 3.33 13.32
C SER A 41 8.38 2.17 13.46
N SER A 42 8.26 1.36 12.41
CA SER A 42 7.49 0.13 12.46
C SER A 42 8.23 -0.96 13.25
N PHE A 43 7.48 -2.00 13.59
CA PHE A 43 7.97 -3.23 14.21
C PHE A 43 7.54 -4.47 13.41
N THR A 44 7.48 -4.32 12.09
CA THR A 44 7.13 -5.35 11.12
C THR A 44 8.37 -6.10 10.64
N PHE A 45 8.18 -7.13 9.81
CA PHE A 45 9.26 -7.92 9.21
C PHE A 45 10.33 -7.05 8.55
N SER A 46 9.90 -6.05 7.77
CA SER A 46 10.74 -4.96 7.31
C SER A 46 10.56 -3.73 8.18
N ARG A 47 11.69 -3.10 8.52
CA ARG A 47 11.71 -1.97 9.42
C ARG A 47 11.57 -0.67 8.64
N LYS A 48 10.41 -0.03 8.75
CA LYS A 48 10.19 1.33 8.29
C LYS A 48 10.62 2.32 9.36
N VAL A 49 11.34 3.38 9.01
CA VAL A 49 11.78 4.42 9.94
C VAL A 49 11.65 5.79 9.27
N PHE A 50 11.09 6.73 10.01
CA PHE A 50 10.95 8.13 9.60
C PHE A 50 11.89 9.03 10.38
N PHE A 51 12.49 10.00 9.70
CA PHE A 51 13.50 10.92 10.22
C PHE A 51 13.11 12.36 9.92
N LEU A 52 13.08 13.22 10.94
CA LEU A 52 12.96 14.66 10.75
C LEU A 52 14.36 15.28 10.78
N ASN A 53 14.74 15.92 9.68
CA ASN A 53 15.94 16.75 9.60
C ASN A 53 15.61 18.15 10.16
N CYS A 54 16.08 18.43 11.37
CA CYS A 54 15.80 19.67 12.10
C CYS A 54 16.59 20.88 11.55
N THR A 55 17.48 20.69 10.57
CA THR A 55 18.19 21.79 9.91
C THR A 55 17.35 22.40 8.78
N ASN A 56 16.64 21.57 8.01
CA ASN A 56 15.85 22.03 6.86
C ASN A 56 14.35 21.75 6.99
N GLY A 57 13.89 21.14 8.09
CA GLY A 57 12.49 20.82 8.33
C GLY A 57 11.93 19.64 7.52
N GLN A 58 12.75 18.92 6.76
CA GLN A 58 12.29 17.82 5.90
C GLN A 58 12.11 16.51 6.68
N LEU A 59 11.07 15.76 6.33
CA LEU A 59 10.77 14.42 6.80
C LEU A 59 11.23 13.41 5.74
N PHE A 60 11.94 12.39 6.18
CA PHE A 60 12.48 11.34 5.33
C PHE A 60 11.99 9.97 5.80
N VAL A 61 11.86 9.03 4.87
CA VAL A 61 11.66 7.61 5.16
C VAL A 61 12.83 6.80 4.61
N GLY A 62 13.32 5.83 5.40
CA GLY A 62 14.40 4.94 4.97
C GLY A 62 13.93 3.91 3.94
N THR A 63 14.82 3.55 3.01
CA THR A 63 14.60 2.52 1.98
C THR A 63 14.98 1.12 2.47
N ARG A 64 15.15 0.11 1.58
CA ARG A 64 15.57 -1.26 1.93
C ARG A 64 16.95 -1.32 2.59
N LYS A 65 17.85 -0.39 2.25
CA LYS A 65 19.23 -0.30 2.73
C LYS A 65 19.57 1.07 3.33
N PRO A 66 18.79 1.58 4.31
CA PRO A 66 18.98 2.94 4.80
C PRO A 66 20.26 3.09 5.64
N LEU A 67 20.78 1.98 6.17
CA LEU A 67 21.90 1.89 7.11
C LEU A 67 23.26 1.73 6.43
N THR A 68 23.29 1.27 5.18
CA THR A 68 24.53 1.05 4.42
C THR A 68 24.75 2.13 3.37
N ASP A 69 23.68 2.60 2.72
CA ASP A 69 23.79 3.50 1.56
C ASP A 69 23.29 4.93 1.85
N GLY A 70 22.70 5.15 3.03
CA GLY A 70 22.16 6.47 3.44
C GLY A 70 20.92 6.89 2.64
N GLU A 71 20.34 5.97 1.87
CA GLU A 71 19.21 6.24 1.00
C GLU A 71 17.93 6.53 1.79
N MET A 72 17.38 7.71 1.52
CA MET A 72 16.19 8.22 2.15
C MET A 72 15.32 8.91 1.11
N ILE A 73 14.02 8.71 1.22
CA ILE A 73 13.03 9.34 0.33
C ILE A 73 12.37 10.48 1.10
N PRO A 74 12.30 11.71 0.53
CA PRO A 74 11.55 12.80 1.14
C PRO A 74 10.07 12.44 1.20
N CYS A 75 9.43 12.66 2.36
CA CYS A 75 8.04 12.31 2.57
C CYS A 75 7.06 13.40 2.11
N VAL A 76 7.57 14.61 1.85
CA VAL A 76 6.81 15.79 1.46
C VAL A 76 7.60 16.57 0.40
N PRO A 77 6.95 17.20 -0.60
CA PRO A 77 7.64 18.04 -1.57
C PRO A 77 8.41 19.18 -0.88
N ASN A 78 9.70 19.33 -1.22
CA ASN A 78 10.58 20.36 -0.63
C ASN A 78 10.03 21.79 -0.82
N THR A 79 9.30 22.03 -1.91
CA THR A 79 8.74 23.35 -2.26
C THR A 79 7.64 23.82 -1.31
N LEU A 80 7.05 22.92 -0.51
CA LEU A 80 6.01 23.24 0.47
C LEU A 80 6.59 23.59 1.85
N ILE A 81 7.86 23.26 2.10
CA ILE A 81 8.48 23.43 3.41
C ILE A 81 8.93 24.88 3.58
N ARG A 82 8.50 25.50 4.68
CA ARG A 82 8.91 26.85 5.07
C ARG A 82 9.82 26.79 6.29
N SER A 83 11.02 27.34 6.14
CA SER A 83 12.12 27.18 7.09
C SER A 83 11.78 27.74 8.48
N VAL A 84 12.22 27.02 9.51
CA VAL A 84 12.17 27.45 10.92
C VAL A 84 13.07 28.68 11.18
N HIS A 85 13.89 29.08 10.21
CA HIS A 85 14.83 30.20 10.31
C HIS A 85 14.37 31.48 9.60
N ASP A 86 13.18 31.50 8.99
CA ASP A 86 12.59 32.69 8.42
C ASP A 86 11.84 33.48 9.50
N LEU A 87 12.59 34.31 10.24
CA LEU A 87 12.11 35.12 11.39
C LEU A 87 11.02 36.16 11.05
N TYR A 88 10.62 36.29 9.78
CA TYR A 88 9.66 37.29 9.29
C TYR A 88 8.41 36.68 8.62
N GLY A 89 8.28 35.35 8.56
CA GLY A 89 7.10 34.68 8.00
C GLY A 89 6.15 34.19 9.09
N GLU A 90 4.88 34.57 9.04
CA GLU A 90 3.88 34.19 10.06
C GLU A 90 3.47 32.69 10.02
N GLU A 91 3.89 31.93 9.00
CA GLU A 91 3.51 30.53 8.82
C GLU A 91 4.76 29.64 8.67
N GLN A 92 5.31 29.21 9.80
CA GLN A 92 6.29 28.12 9.85
C GLN A 92 5.58 26.81 9.47
N GLN A 93 6.14 26.06 8.51
CA GLN A 93 5.54 24.81 8.07
C GLN A 93 6.62 23.77 7.76
N ASP A 94 6.89 22.88 8.72
CA ASP A 94 7.78 21.76 8.52
C ASP A 94 7.06 20.57 7.84
N ALA A 95 7.85 19.64 7.30
CA ALA A 95 7.33 18.48 6.61
C ALA A 95 6.57 17.50 7.53
N MET A 96 6.81 17.50 8.84
CA MET A 96 6.08 16.61 9.75
C MET A 96 4.62 17.05 9.83
N LEU A 97 4.38 18.35 9.99
CA LEU A 97 3.02 18.88 10.08
C LEU A 97 2.27 18.66 8.76
N LEU A 98 2.88 19.02 7.62
CA LEU A 98 2.32 18.77 6.28
C LEU A 98 1.97 17.29 6.06
N TRP A 99 2.85 16.39 6.49
CA TRP A 99 2.64 14.95 6.37
C TRP A 99 1.44 14.48 7.21
N LEU A 100 1.29 14.97 8.44
CA LEU A 100 0.14 14.64 9.29
C LEU A 100 -1.17 15.24 8.77
N GLU A 101 -1.15 16.48 8.29
CA GLU A 101 -2.29 17.18 7.70
C GLU A 101 -2.81 16.43 6.48
N GLU A 102 -1.92 16.04 5.56
CA GLU A 102 -2.30 15.25 4.39
C GLU A 102 -2.86 13.87 4.79
N HIS A 103 -2.30 13.23 5.81
CA HIS A 103 -2.84 11.97 6.32
C HIS A 103 -4.27 12.13 6.86
N GLY A 104 -4.50 13.19 7.63
CA GLY A 104 -5.81 13.57 8.16
C GLY A 104 -6.80 13.87 7.03
N ARG A 105 -6.39 14.68 6.04
CA ARG A 105 -7.21 15.03 4.87
C ARG A 105 -7.62 13.79 4.08
N ARG A 106 -6.71 12.81 3.88
CA ARG A 106 -7.03 11.55 3.19
C ARG A 106 -8.03 10.69 3.96
N LEU A 107 -7.99 10.71 5.29
CA LEU A 107 -8.99 10.05 6.13
C LEU A 107 -10.35 10.75 6.06
N GLU A 108 -10.34 12.08 6.20
CA GLU A 108 -11.56 12.91 6.19
C GLU A 108 -12.30 12.80 4.85
N ASN A 109 -11.57 12.84 3.74
CA ASN A 109 -12.15 12.73 2.40
C ASN A 109 -12.40 11.28 1.96
N GLY A 110 -12.12 10.30 2.83
CA GLY A 110 -12.39 8.88 2.59
C GLY A 110 -11.49 8.21 1.56
N ILE A 111 -10.40 8.85 1.14
CA ILE A 111 -9.38 8.25 0.27
C ILE A 111 -8.80 7.02 0.95
N ILE A 112 -8.48 7.12 2.23
CA ILE A 112 -8.08 5.99 3.07
C ILE A 112 -9.08 5.83 4.22
N LYS A 113 -9.20 4.62 4.76
CA LYS A 113 -10.19 4.32 5.81
C LYS A 113 -9.57 3.64 7.01
N VAL A 114 -10.21 3.83 8.16
CA VAL A 114 -9.94 3.02 9.34
C VAL A 114 -10.59 1.66 9.13
N ARG A 115 -9.79 0.60 9.22
CA ARG A 115 -10.28 -0.78 9.24
C ARG A 115 -10.27 -1.31 10.66
N LYS A 116 -11.24 -2.17 10.96
CA LYS A 116 -11.34 -2.87 12.24
C LYS A 116 -11.04 -4.36 12.01
N GLU A 117 -10.07 -4.88 12.74
CA GLU A 117 -9.68 -6.29 12.69
C GLU A 117 -9.72 -6.83 14.13
N GLY A 118 -10.79 -7.54 14.46
CA GLY A 118 -11.11 -7.86 15.85
C GLY A 118 -11.35 -6.59 16.69
N ASP A 119 -10.62 -6.43 17.78
CA ASP A 119 -10.68 -5.24 18.65
C ASP A 119 -9.76 -4.10 18.18
N ASP A 120 -8.84 -4.40 17.26
CA ASP A 120 -7.83 -3.43 16.82
C ASP A 120 -8.37 -2.56 15.68
N ARG A 121 -8.09 -1.26 15.76
CA ARG A 121 -8.32 -0.29 14.68
C ARG A 121 -6.99 0.09 14.07
N SER A 122 -6.92 0.04 12.75
CA SER A 122 -5.74 0.47 12.00
C SER A 122 -6.14 1.27 10.77
N ILE A 123 -5.24 2.11 10.28
CA ILE A 123 -5.46 2.83 9.03
C ILE A 123 -5.06 1.93 7.87
N ASN A 124 -6.00 1.71 6.96
CA ASN A 124 -5.76 1.07 5.68
C ASN A 124 -5.27 2.11 4.68
N LEU A 125 -4.01 2.02 4.25
CA LEU A 125 -3.40 3.02 3.37
C LEU A 125 -3.81 2.85 1.90
N PHE A 126 -4.38 1.70 1.54
CA PHE A 126 -4.86 1.46 0.19
C PHE A 126 -6.02 2.40 -0.13
N PRO A 127 -5.93 3.17 -1.22
CA PRO A 127 -7.01 4.07 -1.63
C PRO A 127 -8.33 3.33 -1.84
N GLU A 128 -9.43 3.96 -1.47
CA GLU A 128 -10.81 3.45 -1.54
C GLU A 128 -11.65 4.17 -2.60
N VAL A 129 -11.14 5.26 -3.19
CA VAL A 129 -11.87 6.12 -4.12
C VAL A 129 -11.09 6.35 -5.43
N PRO A 130 -11.78 6.60 -6.56
CA PRO A 130 -11.13 6.98 -7.82
C PRO A 130 -10.33 8.30 -7.73
N PRO A 131 -9.35 8.52 -8.62
CA PRO A 131 -8.86 7.59 -9.64
C PRO A 131 -7.89 6.52 -9.09
N LEU A 132 -7.49 6.63 -7.83
CA LEU A 132 -6.49 5.75 -7.21
C LEU A 132 -7.01 4.35 -6.87
N CYS A 133 -8.34 4.20 -6.76
CA CYS A 133 -9.01 2.92 -6.66
C CYS A 133 -9.97 2.74 -7.83
N VAL A 134 -9.77 1.68 -8.60
CA VAL A 134 -10.68 1.30 -9.68
C VAL A 134 -11.64 0.24 -9.18
N THR A 135 -12.87 0.28 -9.68
CA THR A 135 -13.89 -0.74 -9.43
C THR A 135 -14.40 -1.25 -10.77
N THR A 136 -14.39 -2.57 -10.94
CA THR A 136 -14.88 -3.24 -12.14
C THR A 136 -15.89 -4.29 -11.73
N VAL A 137 -17.02 -4.34 -12.43
CA VAL A 137 -18.03 -5.39 -12.25
C VAL A 137 -18.10 -6.18 -13.54
N THR A 138 -17.95 -7.50 -13.45
CA THR A 138 -18.09 -8.41 -14.58
C THR A 138 -18.88 -9.63 -14.14
N ASN A 139 -19.98 -9.92 -14.84
CA ASN A 139 -20.83 -11.09 -14.56
C ASN A 139 -21.22 -11.21 -13.07
N GLY A 140 -21.50 -10.09 -12.39
CA GLY A 140 -21.89 -10.04 -10.98
C GLY A 140 -20.73 -10.06 -9.97
N VAL A 141 -19.50 -10.32 -10.39
CA VAL A 141 -18.32 -10.21 -9.52
C VAL A 141 -17.80 -8.79 -9.57
N GLN A 142 -17.72 -8.13 -8.41
CA GLN A 142 -17.13 -6.82 -8.24
C GLN A 142 -15.68 -6.98 -7.77
N VAL A 143 -14.76 -6.31 -8.46
CA VAL A 143 -13.34 -6.23 -8.08
C VAL A 143 -12.97 -4.77 -7.88
N ARG A 144 -12.40 -4.45 -6.71
CA ARG A 144 -11.82 -3.14 -6.41
C ARG A 144 -10.32 -3.28 -6.27
N ALA A 145 -9.54 -2.48 -7.00
CA ALA A 145 -8.09 -2.56 -7.04
C ALA A 145 -7.43 -1.20 -6.81
N SER A 146 -6.42 -1.16 -5.94
CA SER A 146 -5.62 0.03 -5.65
C SER A 146 -4.24 -0.37 -5.14
N ALA A 147 -3.29 0.55 -5.24
CA ALA A 147 -1.92 0.31 -4.81
C ALA A 147 -1.36 1.44 -3.94
N VAL A 148 -0.25 1.14 -3.28
CA VAL A 148 0.53 2.07 -2.47
C VAL A 148 2.02 1.81 -2.71
N PHE A 149 2.81 2.89 -2.74
CA PHE A 149 4.26 2.78 -2.73
C PHE A 149 4.77 2.28 -1.37
N VAL A 150 5.77 1.39 -1.37
CA VAL A 150 6.36 0.76 -0.18
C VAL A 150 7.83 1.20 -0.07
N PRO A 151 8.10 2.37 0.54
CA PRO A 151 9.45 2.94 0.55
C PRO A 151 10.46 2.02 1.23
N GLU A 152 10.07 1.30 2.29
CA GLU A 152 10.97 0.39 3.02
C GLU A 152 11.45 -0.82 2.19
N PHE A 153 10.89 -1.02 0.98
CA PHE A 153 11.29 -2.05 0.02
C PHE A 153 11.89 -1.49 -1.27
N ALA A 154 11.88 -0.16 -1.45
CA ALA A 154 12.61 0.47 -2.56
C ALA A 154 14.12 0.27 -2.39
N ASP A 155 14.83 0.10 -3.50
CA ASP A 155 16.29 0.06 -3.58
C ASP A 155 16.69 1.00 -4.71
N LEU A 156 17.05 2.25 -4.39
CA LEU A 156 17.17 3.28 -5.44
C LEU A 156 18.42 3.10 -6.33
N VAL A 157 19.31 2.18 -5.95
CA VAL A 157 20.48 1.75 -6.71
C VAL A 157 20.15 0.58 -7.65
N ASP A 158 19.10 -0.19 -7.38
CA ASP A 158 18.68 -1.29 -8.23
C ASP A 158 17.89 -0.76 -9.43
N GLU A 159 18.49 -0.80 -10.61
CA GLU A 159 17.86 -0.29 -11.83
C GLU A 159 16.70 -1.17 -12.36
N ALA A 160 16.56 -2.41 -11.88
CA ALA A 160 15.49 -3.32 -12.30
C ALA A 160 14.28 -3.31 -11.34
N GLU A 161 14.52 -3.20 -10.03
CA GLU A 161 13.48 -3.27 -8.99
C GLU A 161 13.46 -2.04 -8.07
N LYS A 162 13.73 -0.88 -8.66
CA LYS A 162 13.93 0.39 -7.96
C LYS A 162 12.80 0.78 -7.00
N PHE A 163 11.56 0.61 -7.46
CA PHE A 163 10.36 0.97 -6.74
C PHE A 163 9.56 -0.29 -6.42
N THR A 164 9.14 -0.45 -5.17
CA THR A 164 8.21 -1.51 -4.79
C THR A 164 6.84 -0.92 -4.49
N PHE A 165 5.82 -1.45 -5.16
CA PHE A 165 4.42 -1.15 -4.88
C PHE A 165 3.76 -2.35 -4.22
N ALA A 166 2.93 -2.12 -3.22
CA ALA A 166 1.96 -3.11 -2.77
C ALA A 166 0.62 -2.78 -3.43
N TYR A 167 -0.11 -3.80 -3.87
CA TYR A 167 -1.48 -3.66 -4.37
C TYR A 167 -2.45 -4.47 -3.51
N SER A 168 -3.69 -4.01 -3.43
CA SER A 168 -4.78 -4.66 -2.73
C SER A 168 -5.92 -4.90 -3.70
N ILE A 169 -6.35 -6.16 -3.79
CA ILE A 169 -7.52 -6.57 -4.56
C ILE A 169 -8.61 -6.96 -3.56
N ARG A 170 -9.79 -6.40 -3.74
CA ARG A 170 -11.00 -6.70 -2.96
C ARG A 170 -12.05 -7.25 -3.90
N MET A 171 -12.57 -8.44 -3.61
CA MET A 171 -13.56 -9.13 -4.45
C MET A 171 -14.82 -9.40 -3.65
N SER A 172 -15.96 -9.20 -4.28
CA SER A 172 -17.26 -9.60 -3.74
C SER A 172 -18.18 -10.06 -4.85
N LEU A 173 -19.12 -10.91 -4.50
CA LEU A 173 -20.23 -11.27 -5.39
C LEU A 173 -21.42 -10.38 -5.06
N LEU A 174 -21.99 -9.73 -6.07
CA LEU A 174 -23.16 -8.87 -5.91
C LEU A 174 -24.39 -9.67 -5.45
N PRO A 175 -25.41 -9.01 -4.85
CA PRO A 175 -26.62 -9.66 -4.34
C PRO A 175 -27.32 -10.57 -5.36
N GLU A 176 -27.26 -10.22 -6.64
CA GLU A 176 -27.88 -10.96 -7.74
C GLU A 176 -27.14 -12.27 -8.05
N GLY A 177 -25.94 -12.49 -7.53
CA GLY A 177 -25.08 -13.62 -7.91
C GLY A 177 -24.33 -13.37 -9.21
N CYS A 178 -23.68 -14.41 -9.74
CA CYS A 178 -22.99 -14.32 -11.01
C CYS A 178 -23.90 -14.77 -12.16
N ILE A 179 -23.84 -14.04 -13.27
CA ILE A 179 -24.70 -14.26 -14.44
C ILE A 179 -23.83 -14.73 -15.59
N ILE A 180 -24.06 -15.95 -16.07
CA ILE A 180 -23.31 -16.55 -17.18
C ILE A 180 -24.27 -17.19 -18.15
N ASN A 181 -24.19 -16.77 -19.41
CA ASN A 181 -25.07 -17.25 -20.49
C ASN A 181 -26.56 -17.17 -20.12
N GLY A 182 -26.96 -16.12 -19.40
CA GLY A 182 -28.34 -15.91 -18.93
C GLY A 182 -28.75 -16.72 -17.70
N MET A 183 -27.90 -17.60 -17.18
CA MET A 183 -28.14 -18.35 -15.95
C MET A 183 -27.51 -17.64 -14.75
N THR A 184 -28.21 -17.63 -13.62
CA THR A 184 -27.76 -17.02 -12.37
C THR A 184 -27.26 -18.07 -11.40
N PHE A 185 -26.11 -17.82 -10.78
CA PHE A 185 -25.53 -18.69 -9.76
C PHE A 185 -25.24 -17.92 -8.47
N VAL A 186 -25.60 -18.53 -7.35
CA VAL A 186 -25.44 -17.95 -6.00
C VAL A 186 -24.05 -18.16 -5.39
N SER A 187 -23.07 -18.59 -6.20
CA SER A 187 -21.68 -18.66 -5.80
C SER A 187 -20.77 -18.81 -7.02
N CYS A 188 -19.53 -18.32 -6.90
CA CYS A 188 -18.47 -18.61 -7.85
C CYS A 188 -17.11 -18.69 -7.14
N GLN A 189 -16.25 -19.57 -7.62
CA GLN A 189 -14.92 -19.77 -7.05
C GLN A 189 -13.84 -19.34 -8.03
N LEU A 190 -12.87 -18.57 -7.53
CA LEU A 190 -11.69 -18.17 -8.29
C LEU A 190 -10.86 -19.41 -8.63
N ASN A 191 -10.40 -19.50 -9.87
CA ASN A 191 -9.49 -20.54 -10.35
C ASN A 191 -8.10 -19.97 -10.63
N ARG A 192 -8.02 -18.91 -11.45
CA ARG A 192 -6.76 -18.39 -12.00
C ARG A 192 -6.76 -16.86 -12.02
N ARG A 193 -5.57 -16.29 -12.11
CA ARG A 193 -5.32 -14.87 -12.33
C ARG A 193 -4.42 -14.68 -13.55
N HIS A 194 -4.73 -13.66 -14.32
CA HIS A 194 -3.88 -13.16 -15.38
C HIS A 194 -3.60 -11.68 -15.12
N TRP A 195 -2.32 -11.29 -15.03
CA TRP A 195 -1.90 -9.91 -14.84
C TRP A 195 -0.97 -9.46 -15.95
N ILE A 196 -1.17 -8.22 -16.40
CA ILE A 196 -0.21 -7.47 -17.21
C ILE A 196 0.26 -6.29 -16.37
N ILE A 197 1.56 -6.24 -16.13
CA ILE A 197 2.21 -5.20 -15.32
C ILE A 197 3.03 -4.31 -16.25
N ARG A 198 2.85 -3.00 -16.09
CA ARG A 198 3.52 -1.97 -16.90
C ARG A 198 4.35 -1.03 -16.05
N ALA A 199 5.48 -0.61 -16.60
CA ALA A 199 6.29 0.51 -16.13
C ALA A 199 6.32 1.57 -17.25
N ASP A 200 6.02 2.83 -16.94
CA ASP A 200 5.96 3.93 -17.92
C ASP A 200 5.11 3.63 -19.17
N GLY A 201 4.07 2.81 -19.02
CA GLY A 201 3.18 2.42 -20.11
C GLY A 201 3.63 1.18 -20.89
N GLU A 202 4.87 0.73 -20.74
CA GLU A 202 5.43 -0.45 -21.40
C GLU A 202 5.22 -1.72 -20.58
N VAL A 203 4.93 -2.84 -21.24
CA VAL A 203 4.72 -4.14 -20.56
C VAL A 203 6.07 -4.67 -20.07
N VAL A 204 6.21 -4.83 -18.75
CA VAL A 204 7.44 -5.33 -18.11
C VAL A 204 7.26 -6.74 -17.54
N SER A 205 6.03 -7.17 -17.27
CA SER A 205 5.74 -8.51 -16.78
C SER A 205 4.33 -8.97 -17.15
N SER A 206 4.18 -10.28 -17.33
CA SER A 206 2.90 -10.96 -17.51
C SER A 206 2.88 -12.18 -16.59
N VAL A 207 1.80 -12.36 -15.83
CA VAL A 207 1.64 -13.46 -14.87
C VAL A 207 0.36 -14.21 -15.20
N ASP A 208 0.44 -15.52 -15.39
CA ASP A 208 -0.71 -16.39 -15.70
C ASP A 208 -0.64 -17.63 -14.82
N ASP A 209 -1.31 -17.58 -13.67
CA ASP A 209 -1.16 -18.56 -12.61
C ASP A 209 -2.49 -18.94 -11.98
N GLU A 210 -2.52 -20.11 -11.38
CA GLU A 210 -3.63 -20.54 -10.52
C GLU A 210 -3.63 -19.78 -9.19
N ALA A 211 -4.80 -19.72 -8.56
CA ALA A 211 -5.04 -19.11 -7.27
C ALA A 211 -4.71 -17.60 -7.20
N VAL A 212 -4.96 -17.02 -6.03
CA VAL A 212 -4.38 -15.76 -5.58
C VAL A 212 -3.72 -16.03 -4.24
N ILE A 213 -2.43 -15.71 -4.07
CA ILE A 213 -1.67 -15.98 -2.84
C ILE A 213 -1.75 -17.43 -2.31
N GLY A 214 -2.00 -18.41 -3.18
CA GLY A 214 -2.22 -19.82 -2.81
C GLY A 214 -3.64 -20.15 -2.35
N GLU A 215 -4.57 -19.18 -2.42
CA GLU A 215 -5.98 -19.32 -2.06
C GLU A 215 -6.90 -19.30 -3.29
N TYR A 216 -8.00 -20.05 -3.20
CA TYR A 216 -9.05 -20.13 -4.21
C TYR A 216 -10.37 -19.63 -3.60
N PRO A 217 -10.57 -18.31 -3.45
CA PRO A 217 -11.72 -17.76 -2.76
C PRO A 217 -13.04 -18.16 -3.43
N LEU A 218 -13.96 -18.68 -2.63
CA LEU A 218 -15.36 -18.91 -2.98
C LEU A 218 -16.16 -17.71 -2.53
N LEU A 219 -16.85 -17.05 -3.45
CA LEU A 219 -17.65 -15.86 -3.17
C LEU A 219 -19.14 -16.23 -3.15
N HIS A 220 -19.88 -15.71 -2.17
CA HIS A 220 -21.34 -15.75 -2.12
C HIS A 220 -21.93 -14.34 -2.06
N PRO A 221 -23.16 -14.14 -2.56
CA PRO A 221 -23.88 -12.89 -2.37
C PRO A 221 -24.06 -12.56 -0.89
N GLY A 222 -23.84 -11.29 -0.52
CA GLY A 222 -24.03 -10.80 0.85
C GLY A 222 -22.92 -11.17 1.84
N GLU A 223 -21.93 -11.98 1.44
CA GLU A 223 -20.71 -12.14 2.21
C GLU A 223 -19.82 -10.89 2.08
N GLY A 224 -18.98 -10.66 3.09
CA GLY A 224 -17.98 -9.59 3.04
C GLY A 224 -16.97 -9.82 1.92
N GLU A 225 -16.21 -8.77 1.60
CA GLU A 225 -15.19 -8.87 0.56
C GLU A 225 -14.08 -9.85 0.94
N PHE A 226 -13.67 -10.67 -0.02
CA PHE A 226 -12.38 -11.32 0.02
C PHE A 226 -11.30 -10.28 -0.31
N VAL A 227 -10.30 -10.14 0.55
CA VAL A 227 -9.24 -9.14 0.37
C VAL A 227 -7.88 -9.82 0.41
N TYR A 228 -7.09 -9.63 -0.63
CA TYR A 228 -5.69 -10.02 -0.62
C TYR A 228 -4.77 -8.85 -1.02
N GLN A 229 -3.52 -8.97 -0.61
CA GLN A 229 -2.47 -7.99 -0.86
C GLN A 229 -1.23 -8.71 -1.37
N SER A 230 -0.55 -8.10 -2.34
CA SER A 230 0.71 -8.61 -2.88
C SER A 230 1.55 -7.41 -3.37
N CYS A 231 2.76 -7.67 -3.86
CA CYS A 231 3.70 -6.64 -4.27
C CYS A 231 4.07 -6.76 -5.76
N ALA A 232 4.44 -5.64 -6.36
CA ALA A 232 4.98 -5.53 -7.70
C ALA A 232 6.21 -4.60 -7.65
N PRO A 233 7.44 -5.14 -7.81
CA PRO A 233 8.62 -4.31 -8.06
C PRO A 233 8.56 -3.74 -9.48
N LEU A 234 9.03 -2.50 -9.65
CA LEU A 234 9.10 -1.79 -10.92
C LEU A 234 10.43 -1.02 -11.02
N PRO A 235 10.98 -0.85 -12.23
CA PRO A 235 12.13 0.02 -12.46
C PRO A 235 11.76 1.52 -12.47
N SER A 236 10.47 1.86 -12.60
CA SER A 236 9.96 3.24 -12.73
C SER A 236 9.08 3.67 -11.55
N PRO A 237 9.04 4.97 -11.19
CA PRO A 237 8.09 5.51 -10.22
C PRO A 237 6.63 5.52 -10.72
N SER A 238 6.39 5.20 -12.01
CA SER A 238 5.08 5.16 -12.64
C SER A 238 4.85 3.84 -13.35
N GLY A 239 3.65 3.29 -13.16
CA GLY A 239 3.26 2.03 -13.76
C GLY A 239 1.77 1.74 -13.61
N SER A 240 1.37 0.55 -14.00
CA SER A 240 0.00 0.09 -13.82
C SER A 240 -0.10 -1.43 -13.82
N ILE A 241 -1.19 -1.94 -13.27
CA ILE A 241 -1.57 -3.35 -13.36
C ILE A 241 -2.98 -3.42 -13.95
N GLU A 242 -3.19 -4.36 -14.86
CA GLU A 242 -4.51 -4.71 -15.39
C GLU A 242 -4.56 -6.21 -15.68
N GLY A 243 -5.76 -6.76 -15.86
CA GLY A 243 -5.89 -8.16 -16.23
C GLY A 243 -7.27 -8.71 -15.91
N HIS A 244 -7.33 -10.00 -15.59
CA HIS A 244 -8.59 -10.65 -15.26
C HIS A 244 -8.35 -11.86 -14.33
N PHE A 245 -9.43 -12.29 -13.69
CA PHE A 245 -9.50 -13.56 -12.99
C PHE A 245 -10.39 -14.52 -13.76
N THR A 246 -10.06 -15.80 -13.73
CA THR A 246 -10.96 -16.86 -14.20
C THR A 246 -11.69 -17.44 -13.00
N PHE A 247 -13.02 -17.41 -13.04
CA PHE A 247 -13.90 -18.01 -12.05
C PHE A 247 -14.68 -19.18 -12.64
N VAL A 248 -15.19 -20.07 -11.78
CA VAL A 248 -16.20 -21.07 -12.14
C VAL A 248 -17.45 -20.88 -11.28
N PRO A 249 -18.67 -21.10 -11.80
CA PRO A 249 -19.89 -21.16 -11.00
C PRO A 249 -19.86 -22.31 -10.00
N GLY A 250 -20.39 -22.12 -8.80
CA GLY A 250 -20.33 -23.16 -7.78
C GLY A 250 -18.93 -23.24 -7.16
N ARG A 251 -18.35 -24.44 -7.13
CA ARG A 251 -17.03 -24.73 -6.56
C ARG A 251 -16.12 -25.33 -7.63
N LEU A 252 -14.81 -25.18 -7.49
CA LEU A 252 -13.83 -25.82 -8.38
C LEU A 252 -13.96 -27.34 -8.41
N ALA A 253 -14.27 -27.95 -7.27
CA ALA A 253 -14.45 -29.39 -7.15
C ALA A 253 -15.77 -29.90 -7.77
N ASP A 254 -16.75 -29.02 -7.96
CA ASP A 254 -18.07 -29.34 -8.52
C ASP A 254 -18.65 -28.10 -9.23
N PRO A 255 -18.14 -27.77 -10.43
CA PRO A 255 -18.52 -26.56 -11.14
C PRO A 255 -19.92 -26.70 -11.72
N ARG A 256 -20.76 -25.68 -11.52
CA ARG A 256 -22.15 -25.66 -12.00
C ARG A 256 -22.32 -25.05 -13.39
N GLY A 257 -21.21 -24.67 -14.02
CA GLY A 257 -21.16 -24.10 -15.37
C GLY A 257 -19.72 -23.97 -15.86
N GLY A 258 -19.56 -23.47 -17.09
CA GLY A 258 -18.25 -23.20 -17.66
C GLY A 258 -17.51 -22.06 -16.96
N PRO A 259 -16.16 -22.00 -17.07
CA PRO A 259 -15.38 -20.90 -16.54
C PRO A 259 -15.74 -19.57 -17.23
N PHE A 260 -15.56 -18.47 -16.51
CA PHE A 260 -15.79 -17.11 -17.02
C PHE A 260 -14.73 -16.15 -16.50
N GLU A 261 -14.46 -15.12 -17.30
CA GLU A 261 -13.51 -14.07 -16.93
C GLU A 261 -14.19 -12.95 -16.15
N VAL A 262 -13.48 -12.44 -15.15
CA VAL A 262 -13.82 -11.27 -14.37
C VAL A 262 -12.71 -10.24 -14.57
N GLN A 263 -13.04 -9.14 -15.24
CA GLN A 263 -12.05 -8.14 -15.62
C GLN A 263 -11.60 -7.31 -14.41
N VAL A 264 -10.34 -6.91 -14.43
CA VAL A 264 -9.77 -5.92 -13.52
C VAL A 264 -9.28 -4.76 -14.37
N ALA A 265 -9.99 -3.61 -14.27
CA ALA A 265 -9.56 -2.41 -14.95
C ALA A 265 -8.15 -2.00 -14.52
N ARG A 266 -7.44 -1.32 -15.43
CA ARG A 266 -6.11 -0.80 -15.17
C ARG A 266 -6.10 0.14 -13.98
N PHE A 267 -5.31 -0.17 -12.96
CA PHE A 267 -5.10 0.69 -11.80
C PHE A 267 -3.65 1.17 -11.71
N PRO A 268 -3.43 2.41 -11.23
CA PRO A 268 -2.11 3.02 -11.24
C PRO A 268 -1.20 2.45 -10.14
N LEU A 269 0.08 2.34 -10.47
CA LEU A 269 1.21 2.17 -9.55
C LEU A 269 2.02 3.47 -9.58
N GLU A 270 1.70 4.40 -8.70
CA GLU A 270 2.28 5.75 -8.75
C GLU A 270 3.00 6.08 -7.44
N MET A 271 4.23 6.61 -7.56
CA MET A 271 4.91 7.24 -6.45
C MET A 271 4.17 8.52 -6.06
N PRO A 272 3.63 8.62 -4.82
CA PRO A 272 2.86 9.79 -4.42
C PRO A 272 3.77 10.96 -4.04
N ASP A 273 3.26 12.19 -4.14
CA ASP A 273 3.92 13.39 -3.60
C ASP A 273 4.19 13.29 -2.10
N TYR A 274 3.25 12.65 -1.38
CA TYR A 274 3.35 12.38 0.06
C TYR A 274 3.57 10.89 0.32
N VAL A 275 4.69 10.55 0.95
CA VAL A 275 5.10 9.17 1.24
C VAL A 275 4.81 8.80 2.69
N PHE A 276 4.04 7.73 2.91
CA PHE A 276 3.58 7.21 4.21
C PHE A 276 4.09 5.80 4.47
#